data_AF-A0A016QQT2-F1
#
_entry.id   AF-A0A016QQT2-F1
#
_cell.length_a   1.000
_cell.length_b   1.000
_cell.length_c   1.000
_cell.angle_alpha   90.00
_cell.angle_beta   90.00
_cell.angle_gamma   90.00
#
_symmetry.space_group_name_H-M   'P 1'
#
loop_
_entity.id
_entity.type
_entity.pdbx_description
1 polymer ?
#
loop_
_entity_poly.entity_id
_entity_poly.type
_entity_poly.pdbx_seq_one_letter_code
_entity_poly.pdbx_strand_id
1 'polypeptide(L)' 'MFGRRVPPHIVFLLSLVLAVLCGVAAFRYLRVDNWLPGLLWGAVAVWFLVDAVRAYGWRKKP' A
#
# COMPACT_ATOMS: atom_id res chain seq x y z
N MET A 1 17.16 4.25 4.54
CA MET A 1 18.15 5.11 3.85
C MET A 1 18.24 4.67 2.39
N PHE A 2 17.32 5.14 1.55
CA PHE A 2 17.31 4.83 0.12
C PHE A 2 18.29 5.75 -0.61
N GLY A 3 19.57 5.43 -0.50
CA GLY A 3 20.63 6.06 -1.28
C GLY A 3 20.47 5.69 -2.75
N ARG A 4 19.79 6.56 -3.52
CA ARG A 4 20.07 6.82 -4.94
C ARG A 4 19.88 5.67 -5.95
N ARG A 5 19.27 4.52 -5.59
CA ARG A 5 19.08 3.38 -6.53
C ARG A 5 17.64 3.06 -6.95
N VAL A 6 16.62 3.51 -6.23
CA VAL A 6 15.22 3.17 -6.59
C VAL A 6 14.48 4.44 -7.01
N PRO A 7 14.11 4.55 -8.30
CA PRO A 7 13.28 5.64 -8.79
C PRO A 7 11.96 5.76 -7.99
N PRO A 8 11.53 6.98 -7.61
CA PRO A 8 10.34 7.19 -6.80
C PRO A 8 9.05 6.67 -7.45
N HIS A 9 9.00 6.58 -8.79
CA HIS A 9 7.87 5.98 -9.51
C HIS A 9 7.76 4.46 -9.30
N ILE A 10 8.89 3.75 -9.11
CA ILE A 10 8.89 2.32 -8.82
C ILE A 10 8.39 2.08 -7.39
N VAL A 11 8.84 2.89 -6.43
CA VAL A 11 8.34 2.82 -5.04
C VAL A 11 6.84 3.08 -4.99
N PHE A 12 6.36 4.10 -5.71
CA PHE A 12 4.93 4.39 -5.84
C PHE A 12 4.15 3.20 -6.40
N LEU A 13 4.56 2.67 -7.57
CA LEU A 13 3.88 1.54 -8.21
C LEU A 13 3.87 0.30 -7.32
N LEU A 14 4.98 0.00 -6.65
CA LEU A 14 5.12 -1.17 -5.80
C LEU A 14 4.25 -1.06 -4.54
N SER A 15 4.23 0.09 -3.89
CA SER A 15 3.33 0.36 -2.75
C SER A 15 1.86 0.34 -3.18
N LEU A 16 1.53 0.86 -4.37
CA LEU A 16 0.16 0.80 -4.92
C LEU A 16 -0.29 -0.65 -5.18
N VAL A 17 0.57 -1.47 -5.80
CA VAL A 17 0.27 -2.89 -6.05
C VAL A 17 0.08 -3.64 -4.73
N LEU A 18 0.95 -3.41 -3.73
CA LEU A 18 0.77 -4.03 -2.41
C LEU A 18 -0.52 -3.58 -1.73
N ALA A 19 -0.89 -2.30 -1.83
CA ALA A 19 -2.16 -1.80 -1.30
C ALA A 19 -3.36 -2.51 -1.93
N VAL A 20 -3.35 -2.71 -3.25
CA VAL A 20 -4.40 -3.43 -3.97
C VAL A 20 -4.46 -4.90 -3.54
N LEU A 21 -3.30 -5.58 -3.47
CA LEU A 21 -3.26 -6.99 -3.05
C LEU A 21 -3.78 -7.18 -1.62
N CYS A 22 -3.38 -6.30 -0.70
CA CYS A 22 -3.90 -6.32 0.67
C CYS A 22 -5.40 -6.00 0.71
N GLY A 23 -5.87 -5.04 -0.09
CA GLY A 23 -7.29 -4.70 -0.19
C GLY A 23 -8.13 -5.85 -0.73
N VAL A 24 -7.64 -6.58 -1.73
CA VAL A 24 -8.30 -7.78 -2.27
C VAL A 24 -8.37 -8.88 -1.22
N ALA A 25 -7.29 -9.11 -0.47
CA ALA A 25 -7.29 -10.07 0.65
C ALA A 25 -8.31 -9.66 1.72
N ALA A 26 -8.30 -8.40 2.14
CA ALA A 26 -9.24 -7.85 3.11
C ALA A 26 -10.70 -8.04 2.66
N PHE A 27 -11.01 -7.69 1.41
CA PHE A 27 -12.34 -7.86 0.83
C PHE A 27 -12.77 -9.33 0.82
N ARG A 28 -11.85 -10.24 0.48
CA ARG A 28 -12.13 -11.68 0.47
C ARG A 28 -12.43 -12.21 1.87
N TYR A 29 -11.71 -11.77 2.89
CA TYR A 29 -11.98 -12.17 4.29
C TYR A 29 -13.28 -11.59 4.83
N LEU A 30 -13.58 -10.33 4.51
CA LEU A 30 -14.84 -9.69 4.88
C LEU A 30 -16.06 -10.40 4.25
N ARG A 31 -15.92 -10.96 3.04
CA ARG A 31 -17.00 -11.76 2.41
C ARG A 31 -17.30 -13.10 3.10
N VAL A 32 -16.39 -13.61 3.91
CA VAL A 32 -16.57 -14.89 4.65
C VAL A 32 -16.85 -14.59 6.14
N ASP A 33 -17.38 -13.40 6.45
CA ASP A 33 -17.65 -12.88 7.81
C ASP A 33 -16.45 -12.92 8.77
N ASN A 34 -15.24 -13.07 8.22
CA ASN A 34 -14.03 -13.18 9.00
C ASN A 34 -13.43 -11.79 9.20
N TRP A 35 -14.03 -11.06 10.14
CA TRP A 35 -13.79 -9.65 10.40
C TRP A 35 -12.37 -9.35 10.87
N LEU A 36 -11.76 -10.21 11.71
CA LEU A 36 -10.42 -10.00 12.25
C LEU A 36 -9.33 -9.95 11.16
N PRO A 37 -9.19 -10.97 10.27
CA PRO A 37 -8.24 -10.88 9.17
C PRO A 37 -8.63 -9.78 8.16
N GLY A 38 -9.92 -9.54 7.93
CA GLY A 38 -10.39 -8.45 7.07
C GLY A 38 -9.87 -7.08 7.53
N LEU A 39 -9.94 -6.80 8.83
CA LEU A 39 -9.53 -5.54 9.43
C LEU A 39 -8.01 -5.38 9.44
N LEU A 40 -7.25 -6.45 9.72
CA LEU A 40 -5.79 -6.45 9.65
C LEU A 40 -5.29 -6.18 8.23
N TRP A 41 -5.78 -6.93 7.24
CA TRP A 41 -5.41 -6.71 5.84
C TRP A 41 -5.87 -5.34 5.33
N GLY A 42 -7.02 -4.85 5.79
CA GLY A 42 -7.51 -3.51 5.49
C GLY A 42 -6.59 -2.42 6.05
N ALA A 43 -6.16 -2.52 7.30
CA ALA A 43 -5.22 -1.59 7.91
C ALA A 43 -3.87 -1.56 7.17
N VAL A 44 -3.36 -2.74 6.78
CA VAL A 44 -2.13 -2.86 5.98
C VAL A 44 -2.31 -2.24 4.59
N ALA A 45 -3.45 -2.44 3.94
CA ALA A 45 -3.76 -1.82 2.65
C ALA A 45 -3.75 -0.29 2.74
N VAL A 46 -4.37 0.27 3.79
CA VAL A 46 -4.37 1.72 4.06
C VAL A 46 -2.95 2.23 4.30
N TRP A 47 -2.13 1.48 5.06
CA TRP A 47 -0.73 1.85 5.30
C TRP A 47 0.07 1.95 3.99
N PHE A 48 -0.06 0.95 3.11
CA PHE A 48 0.60 0.97 1.81
C PHE A 48 0.07 2.07 0.88
N LEU A 49 -1.22 2.40 0.98
CA LEU A 49 -1.78 3.53 0.24
C LEU A 49 -1.18 4.87 0.71
N VAL A 50 -1.06 5.07 2.02
CA VAL A 50 -0.41 6.27 2.60
C VAL A 50 1.06 6.33 2.21
N ASP A 51 1.75 5.18 2.21
CA ASP A 51 3.14 5.08 1.75
C ASP A 51 3.28 5.44 0.26
N ALA A 52 2.38 4.96 -0.60
CA ALA A 52 2.34 5.33 -2.01
C ALA A 52 2.12 6.85 -2.18
N VAL A 53 1.17 7.45 -1.45
CA VAL A 53 0.93 8.91 -1.49
C VAL A 53 2.18 9.68 -1.02
N ARG A 54 2.86 9.21 0.03
CA ARG A 54 4.11 9.80 0.52
C ARG A 54 5.23 9.72 -0.52
N ALA A 55 5.38 8.56 -1.18
CA ALA A 55 6.36 8.37 -2.26
C ALA A 55 6.06 9.28 -3.47
N TYR A 56 4.79 9.48 -3.80
CA TYR A 56 4.37 10.45 -4.81
C TYR A 56 4.75 11.90 -4.42
N GLY A 57 4.68 12.23 -3.13
CA GLY A 57 5.12 13.52 -2.60
C GLY A 57 6.62 13.79 -2.80
N TRP A 58 7.48 12.76 -2.80
CA TRP A 58 8.90 12.92 -3.11
C TRP A 58 9.15 13.35 -4.56
N ARG A 59 8.21 13.09 -5.47
CA ARG A 59 8.25 13.56 -6.86
C ARG A 59 8.06 15.09 -6.97
N LYS A 60 7.47 15.72 -5.95
CA LYS A 60 7.16 17.17 -5.94
C LYS A 60 8.21 18.03 -5.24
N LYS A 61 9.32 17.47 -4.72
CA LYS A 61 10.41 18.28 -4.17
C LYS A 61 11.38 18.66 -5.30
N PRO A 62 11.39 19.92 -5.78
CA PRO A 62 12.49 20.46 -6.58
C PRO A 62 13.78 20.55 -5.75
#